data_AF-C1BRJ8-F1
#
_entry.id   AF-C1BRJ8-F1
#
_cell.length_a   1.000
_cell.length_b   1.000
_cell.length_c   1.000
_cell.angle_alpha   90.00
_cell.angle_beta   90.00
_cell.angle_gamma   90.00
#
_symmetry.space_group_name_H-M   'P 1'
#
loop_
_entity.id
_entity.type
_entity.pdbx_description
1 polymer ?
#
loop_
_entity_poly.entity_id
_entity_poly.type
_entity_poly.pdbx_seq_one_letter_code
_entity_poly.pdbx_strand_id
1 'polypeptide(L)'
;MPKIRKTQRRQKFKYDMNRRRVNAKLNKYQKGRINLQNPTLKEHWDNSKAFTENVDNLGIVLKPNAAFPIPSSKNTLMKKEAKAPKKKNSKLQKEAVKSLQEQAEKEMKECSKSHYRFSEDQLLFITYMLDKHGDDFEAMSKDPKNHYQETANKIRRKIQNFIASPSYFATFAKERGLI
;
A
#
# COMPACT_ATOMS: atom_id res chain seq x y z
N MET A 1 15.97 45.85 45.80
CA MET A 1 15.22 44.82 46.57
C MET A 1 16.00 43.50 46.49
N PRO A 2 16.27 42.80 47.61
CA PRO A 2 17.00 41.53 47.57
C PRO A 2 16.14 40.42 46.93
N LYS A 3 16.70 39.67 45.96
CA LYS A 3 16.00 38.55 45.32
C LYS A 3 15.76 37.41 46.32
N ILE A 4 14.51 36.96 46.43
CA ILE A 4 14.12 35.78 47.23
C ILE A 4 14.88 34.55 46.71
N ARG A 5 15.80 34.01 47.52
CA ARG A 5 16.49 32.75 47.25
C ARG A 5 15.49 31.61 47.44
N LYS A 6 15.17 30.88 46.36
CA LYS A 6 14.37 29.65 46.44
C LYS A 6 15.10 28.65 47.34
N THR A 7 14.56 28.38 48.52
CA THR A 7 15.08 27.34 49.40
C THR A 7 14.83 25.99 48.75
N GLN A 8 15.89 25.23 48.46
CA GLN A 8 15.73 23.88 47.95
C GLN A 8 15.10 23.02 49.04
N ARG A 9 13.85 22.59 48.82
CA ARG A 9 13.13 21.73 49.75
C ARG A 9 13.87 20.38 49.81
N ARG A 10 14.33 19.98 51.00
CA ARG A 10 15.01 18.69 51.20
C ARG A 10 14.15 17.54 50.67
N GLN A 11 14.75 16.64 49.89
CA GLN A 11 14.07 15.44 49.41
C GLN A 11 13.64 14.59 50.60
N LYS A 12 12.33 14.39 50.77
CA LYS A 12 11.77 13.49 51.78
C LYS A 12 11.61 12.09 51.17
N PHE A 13 12.41 11.14 51.61
CA PHE A 13 12.27 9.74 51.21
C PHE A 13 11.27 9.05 52.15
N LYS A 14 10.26 8.37 51.58
CA LYS A 14 9.35 7.51 52.34
C LYS A 14 9.94 6.10 52.36
N TYR A 15 10.49 5.67 53.49
CA TYR A 15 11.16 4.38 53.61
C TYR A 15 10.20 3.18 53.48
N ASP A 16 8.92 3.36 53.84
CA ASP A 16 7.90 2.30 53.76
C ASP A 16 7.44 1.98 52.33
N MET A 17 7.74 2.86 51.37
CA MET A 17 7.27 2.72 50.00
C MET A 17 8.41 2.33 49.08
N ASN A 18 8.33 1.12 48.51
CA ASN A 18 9.25 0.70 47.47
C ASN A 18 8.99 1.50 46.17
N ARG A 19 9.71 2.62 45.99
CA ARG A 19 9.58 3.51 44.81
C ARG A 19 9.74 2.78 43.48
N ARG A 20 10.57 1.72 43.41
CA ARG A 20 10.70 0.92 42.17
C ARG A 20 9.37 0.27 41.80
N ARG A 21 8.65 -0.29 42.77
CA ARG A 21 7.33 -0.93 42.54
C ARG A 21 6.25 0.09 42.18
N VAL A 22 6.26 1.26 42.80
CA VAL A 22 5.35 2.37 42.48
C VAL A 22 5.61 2.88 41.07
N ASN A 23 6.87 3.14 40.71
CA ASN A 23 7.25 3.57 39.38
C ASN A 23 6.94 2.50 38.32
N ALA A 24 7.12 1.22 38.62
CA ALA A 24 6.73 0.15 37.71
C ALA A 24 5.21 0.13 37.45
N LYS A 25 4.38 0.37 38.48
CA LYS A 25 2.93 0.52 38.31
C LYS A 25 2.60 1.78 37.51
N LEU A 26 3.16 2.93 37.86
CA LEU A 26 2.95 4.19 37.13
C LEU A 26 3.37 4.03 35.67
N ASN A 27 4.54 3.46 35.39
CA ASN A 27 5.05 3.24 34.04
C ASN A 27 4.27 2.17 33.26
N LYS A 28 3.67 1.18 33.94
CA LYS A 28 2.76 0.21 33.32
C LYS A 28 1.52 0.89 32.74
N TYR A 29 1.06 1.97 33.37
CA TYR A 29 -0.12 2.75 32.92
C TYR A 29 0.25 4.05 32.17
N GLN A 30 1.46 4.58 32.36
CA GLN A 30 2.06 5.61 31.51
C GLN A 30 2.46 4.94 30.20
N LYS A 31 1.44 4.63 29.41
CA LYS A 31 1.57 4.09 28.07
C LYS A 31 2.39 5.09 27.28
N GLY A 32 3.62 4.70 26.99
CA GLY A 32 4.46 5.40 26.04
C GLY A 32 3.64 5.61 24.79
N ARG A 33 3.58 6.85 24.30
CA ARG A 33 2.95 7.17 23.02
C ARG A 33 3.64 6.31 21.98
N ILE A 34 2.97 5.25 21.51
CA ILE A 34 3.49 4.45 20.42
C ILE A 34 3.49 5.37 19.21
N ASN A 35 4.67 5.55 18.61
CA ASN A 35 4.76 6.35 17.40
C ASN A 35 4.28 5.52 16.21
N LEU A 36 2.98 5.55 15.94
CA LEU A 36 2.39 4.96 14.74
C LEU A 36 2.62 5.90 13.55
N GLN A 37 3.34 5.40 12.54
CA GLN A 37 3.61 6.13 11.30
C GLN A 37 2.37 6.19 10.40
N ASN A 38 1.57 5.12 10.37
CA ASN A 38 0.35 5.08 9.56
C ASN A 38 -0.76 5.94 10.24
N PRO A 39 -1.31 6.95 9.54
CA PRO A 39 -2.28 7.87 10.11
C PRO A 39 -3.59 7.18 10.49
N THR A 40 -4.08 6.27 9.64
CA THR A 40 -5.32 5.53 9.85
C THR A 40 -5.25 4.64 11.09
N LEU A 41 -4.12 3.98 11.32
CA LEU A 41 -3.93 3.20 12.55
C LEU A 41 -3.85 4.08 13.79
N LYS A 42 -3.28 5.29 13.66
CA LYS A 42 -3.15 6.24 14.76
C LYS A 42 -4.51 6.83 15.16
N GLU A 43 -5.39 7.09 14.21
CA GLU A 43 -6.77 7.55 14.45
C GLU A 43 -7.57 6.58 15.30
N HIS A 44 -7.44 5.27 15.01
CA HIS A 44 -8.15 4.22 15.74
C HIS A 44 -7.38 3.66 16.95
N TRP A 45 -6.27 4.29 17.36
CA TRP A 45 -5.45 3.86 18.49
C TRP A 45 -5.89 4.49 19.82
N ASP A 46 -6.42 3.68 20.74
CA ASP A 46 -6.82 4.15 22.07
C ASP A 46 -5.66 4.06 23.08
N ASN A 47 -5.12 5.22 23.46
CA ASN A 47 -4.04 5.30 24.45
C ASN A 47 -4.48 4.82 25.86
N SER A 48 -5.77 4.64 26.12
CA SER A 48 -6.31 4.14 27.39
C SER A 48 -6.38 2.61 27.48
N LYS A 49 -6.16 1.88 26.39
CA LYS A 49 -6.20 0.40 26.34
C LYS A 49 -4.83 -0.25 26.23
N ALA A 50 -4.73 -1.55 26.52
CA ALA A 50 -3.47 -2.27 26.39
C ALA A 50 -3.08 -2.42 24.91
N PHE A 51 -1.79 -2.59 24.63
CA PHE A 51 -1.29 -2.78 23.27
C PHE A 51 -1.98 -3.94 22.54
N THR A 52 -2.07 -5.10 23.19
CA THR A 52 -2.71 -6.30 22.63
C THR A 52 -4.20 -6.08 22.34
N GLU A 53 -4.91 -5.43 23.27
CA GLU A 53 -6.32 -5.08 23.09
C GLU A 53 -6.53 -4.11 21.93
N ASN A 54 -5.63 -3.14 21.73
CA ASN A 54 -5.69 -2.23 20.60
C ASN A 54 -5.45 -2.95 19.28
N VAL A 55 -4.44 -3.81 19.20
CA VAL A 55 -4.18 -4.57 17.99
C VAL A 55 -5.36 -5.48 17.64
N ASP A 56 -5.93 -6.15 18.64
CA ASP A 56 -7.15 -6.92 18.48
C ASP A 56 -8.32 -6.02 18.02
N ASN A 57 -8.51 -4.85 18.63
CA ASN A 57 -9.55 -3.85 18.27
C ASN A 57 -9.38 -3.24 16.89
N LEU A 58 -8.15 -3.14 16.39
CA LEU A 58 -7.87 -2.75 15.00
C LEU A 58 -8.12 -3.90 14.02
N GLY A 59 -8.19 -5.14 14.51
CA GLY A 59 -8.37 -6.33 13.66
C GLY A 59 -7.08 -6.80 13.02
N ILE A 60 -5.94 -6.38 13.56
CA ILE A 60 -4.61 -6.76 13.10
C ILE A 60 -4.16 -7.99 13.89
N VAL A 61 -3.39 -8.86 13.24
CA VAL A 61 -2.82 -10.05 13.87
C VAL A 61 -1.38 -9.75 14.29
N LEU A 62 -1.07 -9.87 15.60
CA LEU A 62 0.28 -9.69 16.13
C LEU A 62 1.29 -10.74 15.63
N LYS A 63 0.84 -12.00 15.51
CA LYS A 63 1.67 -13.13 15.09
C LYS A 63 1.06 -13.80 13.86
N PRO A 64 1.44 -13.39 12.64
CA PRO A 64 0.87 -13.90 11.40
C PRO A 64 0.97 -15.43 11.29
N ASN A 65 2.15 -16.00 11.57
CA ASN A 65 2.39 -17.44 11.48
C ASN A 65 1.58 -18.28 12.48
N ALA A 66 1.11 -17.66 13.57
CA ALA A 66 0.23 -18.34 14.53
C ALA A 66 -1.23 -18.35 14.04
N ALA A 67 -1.69 -17.25 13.41
CA ALA A 67 -3.03 -17.17 12.84
C ALA A 67 -3.15 -17.94 11.51
N PHE A 68 -2.11 -17.88 10.69
CA PHE A 68 -2.00 -18.50 9.38
C PHE A 68 -0.77 -19.43 9.37
N PRO A 69 -0.86 -20.62 9.99
CA PRO A 69 0.25 -21.55 10.01
C PRO A 69 0.54 -22.05 8.59
N ILE A 70 1.78 -21.83 8.13
CA ILE A 70 2.23 -22.30 6.83
C ILE A 70 2.30 -23.84 6.88
N PRO A 71 1.58 -24.55 5.99
CA PRO A 71 1.64 -26.00 5.95
C PRO A 71 3.03 -26.46 5.50
N SER A 72 3.76 -27.15 6.39
CA SER A 72 4.97 -27.90 6.02
C SER A 72 4.55 -29.25 5.40
N SER A 73 5.33 -29.78 4.46
CA SER A 73 5.12 -31.12 3.88
C SER A 73 4.99 -32.22 4.95
N LYS A 74 5.72 -32.12 6.06
CA LYS A 74 5.56 -33.03 7.21
C LYS A 74 4.20 -32.85 7.89
N ASN A 75 3.76 -31.61 8.07
CA ASN A 75 2.49 -31.28 8.70
C ASN A 75 1.28 -31.63 7.83
N THR A 76 1.41 -31.60 6.50
CA THR A 76 0.34 -32.02 5.57
C THR A 76 0.19 -33.52 5.53
N LEU A 77 1.29 -34.27 5.58
CA LEU A 77 1.28 -35.73 5.66
C LEU A 77 0.66 -36.23 6.98
N MET A 78 0.88 -35.53 8.10
CA MET A 78 0.31 -35.87 9.41
C MET A 78 -1.13 -35.37 9.64
N LYS A 79 -1.64 -34.41 8.84
CA LYS A 79 -2.96 -33.77 9.02
C LYS A 79 -4.14 -34.49 8.35
N LYS A 80 -3.98 -35.73 7.88
CA LYS A 80 -5.05 -36.47 7.19
C LYS A 80 -6.33 -36.69 8.01
N GLU A 81 -6.38 -36.39 9.31
CA GLU A 81 -7.56 -36.66 10.15
C GLU A 81 -8.09 -35.47 11.00
N ALA A 82 -7.57 -34.26 10.83
CA ALA A 82 -8.07 -33.11 11.60
C ALA A 82 -9.12 -32.33 10.80
N LYS A 83 -10.40 -32.50 11.18
CA LYS A 83 -11.57 -31.72 10.71
C LYS A 83 -11.20 -30.23 10.54
N ALA A 84 -11.47 -29.70 9.35
CA ALA A 84 -11.26 -28.30 9.02
C ALA A 84 -11.83 -27.40 10.14
N PRO A 85 -11.05 -26.46 10.71
CA PRO A 85 -11.58 -25.57 11.72
C PRO A 85 -12.73 -24.78 11.11
N LYS A 86 -13.93 -24.99 11.66
CA LYS A 86 -15.15 -24.27 11.29
C LYS A 86 -14.81 -22.78 11.28
N LYS A 87 -14.87 -22.15 10.10
CA LYS A 87 -14.73 -20.69 9.93
C LYS A 87 -15.72 -20.04 10.88
N LYS A 88 -15.25 -19.54 12.02
CA LYS A 88 -16.09 -18.80 12.96
C LYS A 88 -16.48 -17.51 12.26
N ASN A 89 -17.70 -17.52 11.74
CA ASN A 89 -18.60 -16.45 11.36
C ASN A 89 -18.03 -15.03 11.50
N SER A 90 -17.87 -14.38 10.35
CA SER A 90 -18.07 -12.96 10.08
C SER A 90 -18.16 -12.04 11.31
N LYS A 91 -17.03 -11.77 11.97
CA LYS A 91 -16.91 -10.48 12.65
C LYS A 91 -16.93 -9.45 11.53
N LEU A 92 -17.89 -8.52 11.57
CA LEU A 92 -17.87 -7.34 10.71
C LEU A 92 -16.45 -6.79 10.66
N GLN A 93 -15.95 -6.51 9.46
CA GLN A 93 -14.62 -5.93 9.30
C GLN A 93 -14.55 -4.67 10.17
N LYS A 94 -13.52 -4.59 11.00
CA LYS A 94 -13.35 -3.43 11.87
C LYS A 94 -13.05 -2.22 11.00
N GLU A 95 -13.57 -1.06 11.38
CA GLU A 95 -13.51 0.16 10.58
C GLU A 95 -12.09 0.49 10.10
N ALA A 96 -11.09 0.31 10.98
CA ALA A 96 -9.68 0.50 10.65
C ALA A 96 -9.16 -0.42 9.53
N VAL A 97 -9.62 -1.67 9.46
CA VAL A 97 -9.23 -2.60 8.38
C VAL A 97 -9.86 -2.17 7.07
N LYS A 98 -11.12 -1.71 7.11
CA LYS A 98 -11.84 -1.28 5.92
C LYS A 98 -11.17 -0.05 5.30
N SER A 99 -10.86 0.97 6.09
CA SER A 99 -10.17 2.18 5.61
C SER A 99 -8.77 1.87 5.05
N LEU A 100 -8.02 0.98 5.68
CA LEU A 100 -6.73 0.52 5.15
C LEU A 100 -6.87 -0.26 3.83
N GLN A 101 -7.88 -1.11 3.72
CA GLN A 101 -8.13 -1.85 2.49
C GLN A 101 -8.49 -0.90 1.35
N GLU A 102 -9.34 0.10 1.60
CA GLU A 102 -9.68 1.14 0.63
C GLU A 102 -8.46 1.96 0.22
N GLN A 103 -7.56 2.30 1.14
CA GLN A 103 -6.30 2.97 0.82
C GLN A 103 -5.41 2.10 -0.08
N ALA A 104 -5.22 0.83 0.28
CA ALA A 104 -4.43 -0.10 -0.53
C ALA A 104 -5.03 -0.27 -1.94
N GLU A 105 -6.35 -0.36 -2.06
CA GLU A 105 -7.02 -0.44 -3.36
C GLU A 105 -6.84 0.84 -4.20
N LYS A 106 -6.84 2.02 -3.57
CA LYS A 106 -6.55 3.29 -4.26
C LYS A 106 -5.11 3.37 -4.73
N GLU A 107 -4.15 3.05 -3.84
CA GLU A 107 -2.74 3.00 -4.17
C GLU A 107 -2.46 1.99 -5.28
N MET A 108 -3.05 0.80 -5.23
CA MET A 108 -2.93 -0.19 -6.30
C MET A 108 -3.48 0.33 -7.63
N LYS A 109 -4.64 0.99 -7.63
CA LYS A 109 -5.22 1.60 -8.83
C LYS A 109 -4.33 2.72 -9.39
N GLU A 110 -3.65 3.45 -8.53
CA GLU A 110 -2.72 4.51 -8.92
C GLU A 110 -1.40 3.95 -9.45
N CYS A 111 -0.77 3.02 -8.73
CA CYS A 111 0.44 2.31 -9.15
C CYS A 111 0.22 1.46 -10.41
N SER A 112 -0.97 0.89 -10.60
CA SER A 112 -1.30 0.10 -11.79
C SER A 112 -1.42 0.96 -13.06
N LYS A 113 -1.47 2.29 -12.94
CA LYS A 113 -1.36 3.19 -14.10
C LYS A 113 0.07 3.08 -14.63
N SER A 114 0.30 2.10 -15.50
CA SER A 114 1.53 1.98 -16.26
C SER A 114 1.64 3.21 -17.15
N HIS A 115 2.52 4.15 -16.77
CA HIS A 115 2.85 5.30 -17.59
C HIS A 115 3.76 4.82 -18.73
N TYR A 116 3.17 4.29 -19.80
CA TYR A 116 3.94 3.90 -20.98
C TYR A 116 4.61 5.16 -21.55
N ARG A 117 5.94 5.14 -21.61
CA ARG A 117 6.74 6.21 -22.22
C ARG A 117 7.23 5.72 -23.57
N PHE A 118 6.84 6.42 -24.63
CA PHE A 118 7.36 6.19 -25.96
C PHE A 118 8.68 6.94 -26.13
N SER A 119 9.63 6.32 -26.84
CA SER A 119 10.78 7.06 -27.37
C SER A 119 10.37 7.92 -28.56
N GLU A 120 11.17 8.93 -28.89
CA GLU A 120 10.90 9.84 -30.03
C GLU A 120 10.78 9.07 -31.35
N ASP A 121 11.69 8.13 -31.62
CA ASP A 121 11.64 7.26 -32.79
C ASP A 121 10.35 6.41 -32.85
N GLN A 122 9.87 5.93 -31.71
CA GLN A 122 8.62 5.18 -31.64
C GLN A 122 7.43 6.08 -31.95
N LEU A 123 7.44 7.32 -31.46
CA LEU A 123 6.40 8.30 -31.79
C LEU A 123 6.39 8.59 -33.28
N LEU A 124 7.55 8.90 -33.88
CA LEU A 124 7.67 9.16 -35.32
C LEU A 124 7.21 7.96 -36.16
N PHE A 125 7.52 6.74 -35.72
CA PHE A 125 7.04 5.52 -36.36
C PHE A 125 5.52 5.40 -36.27
N ILE A 126 4.95 5.59 -35.08
CA ILE A 126 3.51 5.45 -34.85
C ILE A 126 2.72 6.52 -35.61
N THR A 127 3.17 7.78 -35.59
CA THR A 127 2.52 8.87 -36.33
C THR A 127 2.54 8.60 -37.83
N TYR A 128 3.68 8.18 -38.38
CA TYR A 128 3.79 7.79 -39.79
C TYR A 128 2.84 6.64 -40.16
N MET A 129 2.77 5.60 -39.33
CA MET A 129 1.90 4.45 -39.58
C MET A 129 0.43 4.83 -39.54
N LEU A 130 0.02 5.65 -38.57
CA LEU A 130 -1.35 6.16 -38.46
C LEU A 130 -1.73 7.06 -39.65
N ASP A 131 -0.84 7.98 -40.06
CA ASP A 131 -1.10 8.90 -41.17
C ASP A 131 -1.21 8.16 -42.52
N LYS A 132 -0.45 7.07 -42.72
CA LYS A 132 -0.40 6.35 -44.00
C LYS A 132 -1.41 5.20 -44.10
N HIS A 133 -1.54 4.40 -43.06
CA HIS A 133 -2.31 3.15 -43.08
C HIS A 133 -3.55 3.18 -42.18
N GLY A 134 -3.73 4.22 -41.36
CA GLY A 134 -4.91 4.35 -40.48
C GLY A 134 -5.01 3.19 -39.48
N ASP A 135 -6.01 2.33 -39.65
CA ASP A 135 -6.28 1.17 -38.79
C ASP A 135 -5.81 -0.17 -39.38
N ASP A 136 -5.19 -0.17 -40.58
CA ASP A 136 -4.78 -1.39 -41.27
C ASP A 136 -3.42 -1.93 -40.78
N PHE A 137 -3.45 -2.64 -39.66
CA PHE A 137 -2.22 -3.15 -39.01
C PHE A 137 -1.44 -4.17 -39.85
N GLU A 138 -2.09 -4.92 -40.74
CA GLU A 138 -1.40 -5.83 -41.66
C GLU A 138 -0.58 -5.09 -42.71
N ALA A 139 -1.10 -3.95 -43.21
CA ALA A 139 -0.38 -3.09 -44.13
C ALA A 139 0.81 -2.42 -43.44
N MET A 140 0.65 -1.96 -42.21
CA MET A 140 1.74 -1.42 -41.39
C MET A 140 2.88 -2.42 -41.16
N SER A 141 2.53 -3.70 -40.98
CA SER A 141 3.53 -4.76 -40.79
C SER A 141 4.40 -4.97 -42.03
N LYS A 142 3.84 -4.75 -43.22
CA LYS A 142 4.52 -4.91 -44.52
C LYS A 142 5.19 -3.62 -45.00
N ASP A 143 5.05 -2.52 -44.26
CA ASP A 143 5.58 -1.24 -44.67
C ASP A 143 7.13 -1.21 -44.62
N PRO A 144 7.81 -0.61 -45.61
CA PRO A 144 9.28 -0.54 -45.63
C PRO A 144 9.89 0.17 -44.42
N LYS A 145 9.15 1.09 -43.77
CA LYS A 145 9.61 1.82 -42.58
C LYS A 145 9.57 0.96 -41.31
N ASN A 146 8.90 -0.18 -41.34
CA ASN A 146 8.95 -1.20 -40.29
C ASN A 146 10.27 -1.98 -40.33
N HIS A 147 11.38 -1.29 -40.05
CA HIS A 147 12.73 -1.83 -40.12
C HIS A 147 12.93 -3.04 -39.21
N TYR A 148 12.31 -3.02 -38.03
CA TYR A 148 12.38 -4.10 -37.04
C TYR A 148 11.42 -5.26 -37.32
N GLN A 149 10.71 -5.24 -38.45
CA GLN A 149 9.80 -6.30 -38.89
C GLN A 149 8.78 -6.67 -37.80
N GLU A 150 8.21 -5.65 -37.16
CA GLU A 150 7.20 -5.88 -36.13
C GLU A 150 5.96 -6.51 -36.73
N THR A 151 5.48 -7.58 -36.07
CA THR A 151 4.21 -8.21 -36.42
C THR A 151 3.05 -7.23 -36.22
N ALA A 152 2.00 -7.35 -37.05
CA ALA A 152 0.77 -6.53 -36.94
C ALA A 152 0.24 -6.40 -35.50
N ASN A 153 0.23 -7.49 -34.72
CA ASN A 153 -0.22 -7.48 -33.32
C ASN A 153 0.65 -6.61 -32.40
N LYS A 154 1.96 -6.55 -32.63
CA LYS A 154 2.86 -5.68 -31.85
C LYS A 154 2.61 -4.21 -32.19
N ILE A 155 2.46 -3.89 -33.46
CA ILE A 155 2.15 -2.54 -33.94
C ILE A 155 0.80 -2.09 -33.37
N ARG A 156 -0.22 -2.96 -33.43
CA ARG A 156 -1.53 -2.71 -32.82
C ARG A 156 -1.43 -2.39 -31.32
N ARG A 157 -0.68 -3.18 -30.55
CA ARG A 157 -0.49 -2.92 -29.11
C ARG A 157 0.21 -1.60 -28.84
N LYS A 158 1.21 -1.23 -29.65
CA LYS A 158 1.87 0.08 -29.55
C LYS A 158 0.91 1.23 -29.82
N ILE A 159 0.10 1.13 -30.87
CA ILE A 159 -0.90 2.14 -31.20
C ILE A 159 -1.99 2.22 -30.12
N GLN A 160 -2.46 1.09 -29.58
CA GLN A 160 -3.40 1.08 -28.46
C GLN A 160 -2.83 1.78 -27.22
N ASN A 161 -1.56 1.51 -26.89
CA ASN A 161 -0.87 2.19 -25.78
C ASN A 161 -0.69 3.69 -26.04
N PHE A 162 -0.50 4.08 -27.31
CA PHE A 162 -0.38 5.47 -27.73
C PHE A 162 -1.71 6.21 -27.57
N ILE A 163 -2.80 5.64 -28.06
CA ILE A 163 -4.17 6.17 -27.90
C ILE A 163 -4.56 6.24 -26.41
N ALA A 164 -4.24 5.19 -25.65
CA ALA A 164 -4.52 5.14 -24.22
C ALA A 164 -3.73 6.19 -23.42
N SER A 165 -2.65 6.74 -23.98
CA SER A 165 -1.82 7.77 -23.36
C SER A 165 -2.28 9.17 -23.80
N PRO A 166 -3.04 9.91 -22.97
CA PRO A 166 -3.66 11.17 -23.40
C PRO A 166 -2.63 12.23 -23.79
N SER A 167 -1.44 12.20 -23.18
CA SER A 167 -0.38 13.16 -23.46
C SER A 167 0.09 13.12 -24.91
N TYR A 168 0.29 11.93 -25.49
CA TYR A 168 0.82 11.78 -26.84
C TYR A 168 -0.29 11.82 -27.89
N PHE A 169 -1.44 11.20 -27.58
CA PHE A 169 -2.57 11.22 -28.49
C PHE A 169 -3.16 12.62 -28.64
N ALA A 170 -3.25 13.40 -27.55
CA ALA A 170 -3.78 14.78 -27.64
C ALA A 170 -2.87 15.70 -28.46
N THR A 171 -1.53 15.56 -28.38
CA THR A 171 -0.62 16.35 -29.23
C THR A 171 -0.80 15.98 -30.70
N PHE A 172 -0.88 14.68 -31.00
CA PHE A 172 -1.14 14.19 -32.35
C PHE A 172 -2.49 14.68 -32.90
N ALA A 173 -3.56 14.57 -32.11
CA ALA A 173 -4.90 14.99 -32.52
C ALA A 173 -4.98 16.50 -32.79
N LYS A 174 -4.34 17.33 -31.95
CA LYS A 174 -4.26 18.78 -32.14
C LYS A 174 -3.53 19.16 -33.42
N GLU A 175 -2.38 18.53 -33.70
CA GLU A 175 -1.60 18.80 -34.91
C GLU A 175 -2.38 18.49 -36.19
N ARG A 176 -3.30 17.50 -36.15
CA ARG A 176 -4.15 17.13 -37.29
C ARG A 176 -5.56 17.75 -37.25
N GLY A 177 -5.87 18.61 -36.28
CA GLY A 177 -7.18 19.27 -36.15
C GLY A 177 -8.35 18.33 -35.82
N LEU A 178 -8.07 17.18 -35.21
CA LEU A 178 -9.07 16.20 -34.77
C LEU A 178 -9.74 16.60 -33.44
N ILE A 179 -9.08 17.48 -32.67
CA ILE A 179 -9.50 18.11 -31.41
C ILE A 179 -8.93 19.53 -31.38
#